data_AF-Q8GWU1-F1
#
_entry.id   AF-Q8GWU1-F1
#
_cell.length_a   1.000
_cell.length_b   1.000
_cell.length_c   1.000
_cell.angle_alpha   90.00
_cell.angle_beta   90.00
_cell.angle_gamma   90.00
#
_symmetry.space_group_name_H-M   'P 1'
#
loop_
_entity.id
_entity.type
_entity.pdbx_description
1 polymer ?
#
loop_
_entity_poly.entity_id
_entity_poly.type
_entity_poly.pdbx_seq_one_letter_code
_entity_poly.pdbx_strand_id
1 'polypeptide(L)'
;MDPNMMIVKTLSETDCSHDNKLILPRDKVENIVRSTGVPVPRMGIQVEILDNTNSYWVNLRQSQRGYFIGRGWGELRDARNLKAGDVIKLYWQNTKFIFSM
;
A
#
# COMPACT_ATOMS: atom_id res chain seq x y z
N MET A 1 4.79 -17.25 -2.45
CA MET A 1 4.35 -16.12 -1.62
C MET A 1 2.94 -16.40 -1.12
N ASP A 2 2.64 -16.09 0.14
CA ASP A 2 1.31 -16.32 0.73
C ASP A 2 0.27 -15.33 0.12
N PRO A 3 -0.80 -15.80 -0.56
CA PRO A 3 -1.84 -14.95 -1.12
C PRO A 3 -2.61 -14.08 -0.10
N ASN A 4 -2.59 -14.46 1.18
CA ASN A 4 -3.20 -13.67 2.25
C ASN A 4 -2.35 -12.44 2.63
N MET A 5 -1.07 -12.47 2.27
CA MET A 5 -0.11 -11.40 2.51
C MET A 5 0.10 -10.50 1.28
N MET A 6 -0.63 -10.77 0.18
CA MET A 6 -0.51 -10.06 -1.08
C MET A 6 -1.75 -9.21 -1.35
N ILE A 7 -1.52 -7.93 -1.61
CA ILE A 7 -2.50 -7.00 -2.18
C ILE A 7 -2.23 -6.91 -3.68
N VAL A 8 -3.22 -7.23 -4.51
CA VAL A 8 -3.21 -6.95 -5.95
C VAL A 8 -4.24 -5.88 -6.20
N LYS A 9 -3.87 -4.80 -6.90
CA LYS A 9 -4.76 -3.66 -7.10
C LYS A 9 -4.59 -3.05 -8.47
N THR A 10 -5.70 -2.93 -9.19
CA THR A 10 -5.82 -2.02 -10.34
C THR A 10 -5.99 -0.59 -9.81
N LEU A 11 -5.14 0.32 -10.24
CA LEU A 11 -5.17 1.71 -9.82
C LEU A 11 -6.38 2.42 -10.43
N SER A 12 -7.11 3.13 -9.59
CA SER A 12 -8.19 4.03 -10.01
C SER A 12 -7.65 5.45 -10.24
N GLU A 13 -8.47 6.30 -10.84
CA GLU A 13 -8.22 7.75 -10.92
C GLU A 13 -7.96 8.36 -9.53
N THR A 14 -8.67 7.89 -8.49
CA THR A 14 -8.47 8.40 -7.13
C THR A 14 -7.08 8.04 -6.59
N ASP A 15 -6.63 6.81 -6.87
CA ASP A 15 -5.28 6.36 -6.47
C ASP A 15 -4.17 7.17 -7.13
N CYS A 16 -4.42 7.68 -8.35
CA CYS A 16 -3.47 8.46 -9.13
C CYS A 16 -3.66 9.98 -9.00
N SER A 17 -4.72 10.43 -8.33
CA SER A 17 -5.05 11.85 -8.17
C SER A 17 -4.09 12.62 -7.25
N HIS A 18 -4.23 13.95 -7.23
CA HIS A 18 -3.46 14.83 -6.35
C HIS A 18 -3.73 14.61 -4.84
N ASP A 19 -4.77 13.84 -4.48
CA ASP A 19 -5.01 13.44 -3.09
C ASP A 19 -3.89 12.56 -2.53
N ASN A 20 -3.06 11.96 -3.40
CA ASN A 20 -1.93 11.11 -3.04
C ASN A 20 -2.30 10.02 -2.03
N LYS A 21 -3.39 9.30 -2.31
CA LYS A 21 -3.90 8.20 -1.48
C LYS A 21 -4.11 6.95 -2.31
N LEU A 22 -3.39 5.89 -1.99
CA LEU A 22 -3.67 4.55 -2.50
C LEU A 22 -4.70 3.87 -1.60
N ILE A 23 -5.92 3.66 -2.07
CA ILE A 23 -6.97 2.98 -1.33
C ILE A 23 -6.76 1.47 -1.41
N LEU A 24 -6.63 0.82 -0.26
CA LEU A 24 -6.33 -0.62 -0.19
C LEU A 24 -7.60 -1.47 0.03
N PRO A 25 -7.66 -2.69 -0.54
CA PRO A 25 -8.72 -3.64 -0.23
C PRO A 25 -8.74 -3.97 1.26
N ARG A 26 -9.91 -3.79 1.89
CA ARG A 26 -10.07 -3.88 3.34
C ARG A 26 -9.72 -5.27 3.88
N ASP A 27 -10.29 -6.30 3.25
CA ASP A 27 -10.10 -7.71 3.59
C ASP A 27 -8.62 -8.12 3.52
N LYS A 28 -7.87 -7.62 2.53
CA LYS A 28 -6.44 -7.92 2.39
C LYS A 28 -5.60 -7.31 3.50
N VAL A 29 -5.86 -6.04 3.86
CA VAL A 29 -5.13 -5.41 4.97
C VAL A 29 -5.50 -6.07 6.30
N GLU A 30 -6.77 -6.42 6.53
CA GLU A 30 -7.20 -7.12 7.74
C GLU A 30 -6.57 -8.53 7.86
N ASN A 31 -6.39 -9.24 6.74
CA ASN A 31 -5.63 -10.49 6.72
C ASN A 31 -4.17 -10.29 7.14
N ILE A 32 -3.49 -9.27 6.61
CA ILE A 32 -2.11 -8.94 7.01
C ILE A 32 -2.05 -8.61 8.51
N VAL A 33 -2.95 -7.76 9.01
CA VAL A 33 -3.01 -7.38 10.44
C VAL A 33 -3.23 -8.62 11.32
N ARG A 34 -4.18 -9.49 10.96
CA ARG A 34 -4.49 -10.71 11.70
C ARG A 34 -3.33 -11.70 11.70
N SER A 35 -2.66 -11.88 10.56
CA SER A 35 -1.56 -12.85 10.43
C SER A 35 -0.25 -12.37 11.06
N THR A 36 -0.03 -11.06 11.16
CA THR A 36 1.25 -10.49 11.62
C THR A 36 1.19 -9.86 13.01
N GLY A 37 0.00 -9.50 13.47
CA GLY A 37 -0.20 -8.72 14.68
C GLY A 37 0.19 -7.24 14.55
N VAL A 38 0.63 -6.78 13.37
CA VAL A 38 1.03 -5.38 13.16
C VAL A 38 -0.23 -4.50 13.12
N PRO A 39 -0.39 -3.54 14.06
CA PRO A 39 -1.58 -2.71 14.10
C PRO A 39 -1.53 -1.60 13.04
N VAL A 40 -2.69 -1.27 12.45
CA VAL A 40 -2.84 -0.12 11.55
C VAL A 40 -3.84 0.87 12.17
N PRO A 41 -3.36 1.87 12.95
CA PRO A 41 -4.23 2.82 13.63
C PRO A 41 -4.73 3.94 12.70
N ARG A 42 -5.66 4.76 13.20
CA ARG A 42 -6.18 5.94 12.46
C ARG A 42 -5.13 7.01 12.14
N MET A 43 -4.17 7.22 13.04
CA MET A 43 -3.03 8.10 12.81
C MET A 43 -2.01 7.50 11.82
N GLY A 44 -2.08 6.19 11.66
CA GLY A 44 -1.24 5.38 10.79
C GLY A 44 0.07 4.95 11.40
N ILE A 45 0.78 4.15 10.62
CA ILE A 45 2.15 3.69 10.87
C ILE A 45 3.01 3.99 9.65
N GLN A 46 4.28 4.30 9.90
CA GLN A 46 5.32 4.35 8.88
C GLN A 46 5.64 2.92 8.44
N VAL A 47 5.56 2.66 7.14
CA VAL A 47 5.89 1.36 6.54
C VAL A 47 6.79 1.62 5.34
N GLU A 48 7.80 0.79 5.17
CA GLU A 48 8.63 0.80 3.96
C GLU A 48 7.90 0.06 2.83
N ILE A 49 7.87 0.66 1.64
CA ILE A 49 7.63 -0.06 0.39
C ILE A 49 8.98 -0.18 -0.32
N LEU A 50 9.50 -1.41 -0.42
CA LEU A 50 10.70 -1.73 -1.16
C LEU A 50 10.33 -2.04 -2.61
N ASP A 51 10.92 -1.29 -3.51
CA ASP A 51 10.80 -1.45 -4.96
C ASP A 51 12.18 -1.71 -5.56
N ASN A 52 12.50 -2.99 -5.76
CA ASN A 52 13.86 -3.46 -6.04
C ASN A 52 14.86 -2.97 -4.98
N THR A 53 15.70 -2.00 -5.32
CA THR A 53 16.71 -1.39 -4.43
C THR A 53 16.26 -0.05 -3.85
N ASN A 54 15.10 0.47 -4.26
CA ASN A 54 14.59 1.77 -3.83
C ASN A 54 13.60 1.58 -2.69
N SER A 55 13.74 2.40 -1.65
CA SER A 55 12.86 2.39 -0.47
C SER A 55 11.99 3.63 -0.45
N TYR A 56 10.67 3.42 -0.34
CA TYR A 56 9.68 4.49 -0.20
C TYR A 56 9.00 4.38 1.16
N TRP A 57 9.15 5.38 2.01
CA TRP A 57 8.51 5.40 3.31
C TRP A 57 7.12 6.02 3.22
N VAL A 58 6.12 5.23 3.60
CA VAL A 58 4.73 5.64 3.46
C VAL A 58 3.97 5.59 4.77
N ASN A 59 2.89 6.38 4.87
CA ASN A 59 1.99 6.31 6.01
C ASN A 59 0.77 5.42 5.68
N LEU A 60 0.75 4.19 6.23
CA LEU A 60 -0.36 3.25 6.14
C LEU A 60 -1.38 3.57 7.25
N ARG A 61 -2.61 3.92 6.86
CA ARG A 61 -3.65 4.44 7.77
C ARG A 61 -4.96 3.67 7.64
N GLN A 62 -5.66 3.60 8.77
CA GLN A 62 -7.07 3.21 8.81
C GLN A 62 -7.97 4.46 8.79
N SER A 63 -9.05 4.41 8.01
CA SER A 63 -10.14 5.38 7.99
C SER A 63 -11.47 4.68 8.33
N GLN A 64 -12.55 5.45 8.44
CA GLN A 64 -13.89 4.88 8.55
C GLN A 64 -14.29 4.02 7.33
N ARG A 65 -13.72 4.31 6.15
CA ARG A 65 -14.06 3.62 4.89
C ARG A 65 -13.16 2.43 4.56
N GLY A 66 -12.13 2.18 5.37
CA GLY A 66 -11.12 1.15 5.11
C GLY A 66 -9.69 1.67 5.25
N TYR A 67 -8.75 1.07 4.54
CA TYR A 67 -7.32 1.37 4.68
C TYR A 67 -6.78 2.09 3.45
N PHE A 68 -5.77 2.92 3.67
CA PHE A 68 -5.10 3.62 2.57
C PHE A 68 -3.64 3.90 2.91
N ILE A 69 -2.82 4.01 1.87
CA ILE A 69 -1.46 4.54 1.95
C ILE A 69 -1.52 6.01 1.56
N GLY A 70 -1.14 6.91 2.47
CA GLY A 70 -1.13 8.35 2.24
C GLY A 70 0.26 8.86 1.88
N ARG A 71 0.77 9.82 2.67
CA ARG A 71 2.10 10.45 2.52
C ARG A 71 3.16 9.41 2.11
N GLY A 72 3.96 9.73 1.09
CA GLY A 72 4.97 8.86 0.49
C GLY A 72 4.47 8.08 -0.74
N TRP A 73 3.16 7.83 -0.86
CA TRP A 73 2.60 7.15 -2.05
C TRP A 73 2.89 7.90 -3.35
N GLY A 74 2.75 9.24 -3.35
CA GLY A 74 3.01 10.06 -4.54
C GLY A 74 4.42 9.91 -5.08
N GLU A 75 5.43 9.75 -4.21
CA GLU A 75 6.83 9.56 -4.63
C GLU A 75 7.01 8.25 -5.40
N LEU A 76 6.45 7.14 -4.89
CA LEU A 76 6.46 5.86 -5.58
C LEU A 76 5.66 5.91 -6.88
N ARG A 77 4.47 6.51 -6.86
CA ARG A 77 3.61 6.68 -8.04
C ARG A 77 4.35 7.40 -9.16
N ASP A 78 4.96 8.54 -8.84
CA ASP A 78 5.63 9.40 -9.81
C ASP A 78 6.93 8.73 -10.31
N ALA A 79 7.71 8.09 -9.42
CA ALA A 79 8.93 7.37 -9.80
C ALA A 79 8.66 6.20 -10.75
N ARG A 80 7.51 5.54 -10.62
CA ARG A 80 7.07 4.44 -11.49
C ARG A 80 6.18 4.88 -12.66
N ASN A 81 5.92 6.18 -12.80
CA ASN A 81 4.99 6.74 -13.80
C ASN A 81 3.63 6.02 -13.82
N LEU A 82 3.12 5.67 -12.63
CA LEU A 82 1.88 4.89 -12.51
C LEU A 82 0.66 5.73 -12.90
N LYS A 83 -0.28 5.10 -13.59
CA LYS A 83 -1.54 5.71 -14.03
C LYS A 83 -2.74 4.81 -13.71
N ALA A 84 -3.94 5.38 -13.81
CA ALA A 84 -5.16 4.61 -13.67
C ALA A 84 -5.20 3.47 -14.70
N GLY A 85 -5.66 2.30 -14.27
CA GLY A 85 -5.65 1.06 -15.05
C GLY A 85 -4.41 0.19 -14.85
N ASP A 86 -3.28 0.74 -14.38
CA ASP A 86 -2.11 -0.09 -14.06
C ASP A 86 -2.42 -1.05 -12.91
N VAL A 87 -1.85 -2.25 -12.96
CA VAL A 87 -1.98 -3.25 -11.90
C VAL A 87 -0.68 -3.30 -11.10
N ILE A 88 -0.79 -3.13 -9.80
CA ILE A 88 0.34 -3.25 -8.87
C ILE A 88 0.10 -4.37 -7.86
N LYS A 89 1.20 -4.84 -7.27
CA LYS A 89 1.22 -5.81 -6.19
C LYS A 89 2.06 -5.29 -5.03
N LEU A 90 1.52 -5.41 -3.82
CA LEU A 90 2.23 -5.16 -2.56
C LEU A 90 2.21 -6.45 -1.74
N TYR A 91 3.37 -7.08 -1.57
CA TYR A 91 3.51 -8.28 -0.75
C TYR A 91 4.10 -7.93 0.62
N TRP A 92 3.42 -8.26 1.71
CA TRP A 92 3.92 -8.00 3.05
C TRP A 92 4.98 -9.02 3.48
N GLN A 93 6.17 -8.54 3.83
CA GLN A 93 7.30 -9.35 4.31
C GLN A 93 8.14 -8.54 5.29
N ASN A 94 8.57 -9.13 6.41
CA ASN A 94 9.53 -8.52 7.35
C ASN A 94 9.20 -7.05 7.73
N THR A 95 7.93 -6.74 7.98
CA THR A 95 7.39 -5.40 8.32
C THR A 95 7.38 -4.35 7.20
N LYS A 96 7.61 -4.76 5.96
CA LYS A 96 7.55 -3.90 4.79
C LYS A 96 6.71 -4.51 3.67
N PHE A 97 6.33 -3.69 2.71
CA PHE A 97 5.78 -4.16 1.46
C PHE A 97 6.88 -4.32 0.42
N ILE A 98 6.85 -5.42 -0.33
CA ILE A 98 7.62 -5.61 -1.55
C ILE A 98 6.72 -5.23 -2.72
N PHE A 99 7.11 -4.19 -3.45
CA PHE A 99 6.41 -3.70 -4.62
C PHE A 99 6.79 -4.50 -5.86
N SER A 100 5.79 -4.80 -6.68
CA SER A 100 5.96 -5.27 -8.05
C SER A 100 4.76 -4.84 -8.88
N MET A 101 4.89 -4.91 -10.21
CA MET A 101 3.79 -4.71 -11.15
C MET A 101 3.48 -6.06 -11.80
#